data_AF-A0A3L7XVU7-F1
#
_entry.id   AF-A0A3L7XVU7-F1
#
_cell.length_a   1.000
_cell.length_b   1.000
_cell.length_c   1.000
_cell.angle_alpha   90.00
_cell.angle_beta   90.00
_cell.angle_gamma   90.00
#
_symmetry.space_group_name_H-M   'P 1'
#
loop_
_entity.id
_entity.type
_entity.pdbx_description
1 polymer ?
#
loop_
_entity_poly.entity_id
_entity_poly.type
_entity_poly.pdbx_seq_one_letter_code
_entity_poly.pdbx_strand_id
1 'polypeptide(L)'
;MRQSVRGVLDPRIVAIGASYKPNTEDTRESPAVHVVELLRADGYEVAHYDPLVKGMAYPETLAKACAGADCLVMLVEHAGVMAELEAQRPEIDRNMRTAQVLRF
;
A
#
# COMPACT_ATOMS: atom_id res chain seq x y z
N MET A 1 -2.60 -12.76 1.09
CA MET A 1 -2.82 -11.95 2.31
C MET A 1 -2.78 -12.77 3.59
N ARG A 2 -3.74 -13.67 3.84
CA ARG A 2 -3.89 -14.43 5.12
C ARG A 2 -2.60 -15.05 5.66
N GLN A 3 -1.80 -15.67 4.79
CA GLN A 3 -0.53 -16.28 5.19
C GLN A 3 0.53 -15.25 5.60
N SER A 4 0.55 -14.09 4.93
CA SER A 4 1.56 -13.04 5.11
C SER A 4 1.41 -12.28 6.43
N VAL A 5 0.19 -12.20 6.97
CA VAL A 5 -0.12 -11.53 8.26
C VAL A 5 -0.50 -12.53 9.36
N ARG A 6 -0.13 -13.80 9.19
CA ARG A 6 -0.45 -14.85 10.15
C ARG A 6 0.21 -14.54 11.51
N GLY A 7 -0.60 -14.52 12.57
CA GLY A 7 -0.13 -14.24 13.93
C GLY A 7 -0.05 -12.75 14.28
N VAL A 8 -0.39 -11.85 13.35
CA VAL A 8 -0.57 -10.43 13.61
C VAL A 8 -2.02 -10.19 14.04
N LEU A 9 -2.22 -9.60 15.21
CA LEU A 9 -3.53 -9.16 15.67
C LEU A 9 -3.91 -7.87 14.92
N ASP A 10 -5.10 -7.85 14.30
CA ASP A 10 -5.65 -6.71 13.55
C ASP A 10 -4.61 -6.06 12.60
N PRO A 11 -4.19 -6.78 11.55
CA PRO A 11 -3.12 -6.32 10.68
C PRO A 11 -3.57 -5.12 9.84
N ARG A 12 -2.72 -4.10 9.84
CA ARG A 12 -2.84 -2.88 9.05
C ARG A 12 -2.07 -3.04 7.74
N ILE A 13 -2.78 -2.90 6.64
CA ILE A 13 -2.27 -3.07 5.29
C ILE A 13 -2.15 -1.70 4.61
N VAL A 14 -1.03 -1.47 3.95
CA VAL A 14 -0.85 -0.33 3.05
C VAL A 14 -0.80 -0.85 1.62
N ALA A 15 -1.82 -0.53 0.84
CA ALA A 15 -1.94 -0.86 -0.57
C ALA A 15 -1.35 0.26 -1.42
N ILE A 16 -0.28 -0.05 -2.14
CA ILE A 16 0.43 0.89 -3.00
C ILE A 16 -0.16 0.85 -4.41
N GLY A 17 -0.64 2.00 -4.86
CA GLY A 17 -1.35 2.14 -6.12
C GLY A 17 -2.87 2.04 -5.94
N ALA A 18 -3.55 2.89 -6.69
CA ALA A 18 -4.99 2.92 -6.88
C ALA A 18 -5.36 3.16 -8.34
N SER A 19 -4.45 3.72 -9.14
CA SER A 19 -4.61 3.87 -10.58
C SER A 19 -4.74 2.55 -11.33
N TYR A 20 -5.20 2.59 -12.58
CA TYR A 20 -5.38 1.43 -13.46
C TYR A 20 -4.04 0.83 -13.91
N LYS A 21 -2.98 1.66 -14.03
CA LYS A 21 -1.66 1.25 -14.52
C LYS A 21 -0.56 2.20 -14.01
N PRO A 22 0.73 1.83 -14.14
CA PRO A 22 1.82 2.71 -13.73
C PRO A 22 1.77 4.11 -14.38
N ASN A 23 2.14 5.10 -13.57
CA ASN A 23 2.38 6.49 -13.97
C ASN A 23 1.16 7.21 -14.61
N THR A 24 -0.04 6.90 -14.15
CA THR A 24 -1.26 7.66 -14.47
C THR A 24 -2.10 7.90 -13.20
N GLU A 25 -3.00 8.88 -13.24
CA GLU A 25 -3.97 9.15 -12.17
C GLU A 25 -5.33 8.47 -12.40
N ASP A 26 -5.50 7.79 -13.54
CA ASP A 26 -6.79 7.20 -13.94
C ASP A 26 -7.14 5.99 -13.06
N THR A 27 -8.22 6.08 -12.29
CA THR A 27 -8.73 5.01 -11.43
C THR A 27 -9.94 4.28 -12.00
N ARG A 28 -10.43 4.66 -13.18
CA ARG A 28 -11.61 4.03 -13.78
C ARG A 28 -11.31 2.56 -14.06
N GLU A 29 -12.19 1.68 -13.60
CA GLU A 29 -12.03 0.22 -13.74
C GLU A 29 -10.70 -0.31 -13.17
N SER A 30 -10.13 0.37 -12.17
CA SER A 30 -8.85 -0.02 -11.58
C SER A 30 -8.95 -1.35 -10.83
N PRO A 31 -8.18 -2.39 -11.21
CA PRO A 31 -8.10 -3.62 -10.44
C PRO A 31 -7.56 -3.39 -9.02
N ALA A 32 -6.71 -2.37 -8.83
CA ALA A 32 -6.13 -2.06 -7.54
C ALA A 32 -7.19 -1.60 -6.52
N VAL A 33 -8.17 -0.80 -6.97
CA VAL A 33 -9.30 -0.40 -6.14
C VAL A 33 -10.13 -1.63 -5.73
N HIS A 34 -10.42 -2.51 -6.69
CA HIS A 34 -11.19 -3.72 -6.41
C HIS A 34 -10.49 -4.67 -5.42
N VAL A 35 -9.16 -4.84 -5.53
CA VAL A 35 -8.38 -5.62 -4.56
C VAL A 35 -8.51 -5.05 -3.15
N VAL A 36 -8.46 -3.73 -2.99
CA VAL A 36 -8.62 -3.10 -1.67
C VAL A 36 -10.03 -3.25 -1.12
N GLU A 37 -11.06 -3.17 -1.95
CA GLU A 37 -12.44 -3.46 -1.55
C GLU A 37 -12.59 -4.90 -1.03
N LEU A 38 -12.00 -5.88 -1.71
CA LEU A 38 -12.02 -7.28 -1.28
C LEU A 38 -11.27 -7.48 0.04
N LEU A 39 -10.10 -6.86 0.21
CA LEU A 39 -9.35 -6.95 1.47
C LEU A 39 -10.12 -6.33 2.64
N ARG A 40 -10.78 -5.19 2.42
CA ARG A 40 -11.64 -4.56 3.44
C ARG A 40 -12.87 -5.42 3.75
N ALA A 41 -13.49 -6.02 2.74
CA ALA A 41 -14.61 -6.96 2.93
C ALA A 41 -14.19 -8.21 3.72
N ASP A 42 -12.93 -8.65 3.57
CA ASP A 42 -12.32 -9.72 4.36
C ASP A 42 -11.97 -9.31 5.81
N GLY A 43 -12.26 -8.06 6.20
CA GLY A 43 -12.09 -7.54 7.56
C GLY A 43 -10.72 -6.91 7.85
N TYR A 44 -9.89 -6.69 6.83
CA TYR A 44 -8.59 -6.05 7.01
C TYR A 44 -8.69 -4.52 7.08
N GLU A 45 -7.86 -3.89 7.92
CA GLU A 45 -7.63 -2.45 7.86
C GLU A 45 -6.71 -2.16 6.66
N VAL A 46 -7.21 -1.45 5.64
CA VAL A 46 -6.44 -1.16 4.43
C VAL A 46 -6.44 0.34 4.10
N ALA A 47 -5.25 0.92 4.04
CA ALA A 47 -5.00 2.27 3.56
C ALA A 47 -4.42 2.24 2.14
N HIS A 48 -4.86 3.12 1.25
CA HIS A 48 -4.21 3.33 -0.04
C HIS A 48 -3.03 4.30 0.12
N TYR A 49 -2.04 4.17 -0.76
CA TYR A 49 -1.07 5.22 -1.06
C TYR A 49 -0.84 5.25 -2.58
N ASP A 50 -1.32 6.31 -3.23
CA ASP A 50 -1.07 6.58 -4.65
C ASP A 50 -0.95 8.09 -4.85
N PRO A 51 0.27 8.65 -4.84
CA PRO A 51 0.47 10.09 -4.90
C PRO A 51 0.04 10.73 -6.24
N LEU A 52 -0.26 9.93 -7.27
CA LEU A 52 -0.77 10.45 -8.54
C LEU A 52 -2.29 10.64 -8.51
N VAL A 53 -3.00 9.86 -7.71
CA VAL A 53 -4.48 9.92 -7.66
C VAL A 53 -4.94 11.02 -6.72
N LYS A 54 -5.75 11.96 -7.23
CA LYS A 54 -6.30 13.07 -6.44
C LYS A 54 -7.57 12.66 -5.71
N GLY A 55 -7.89 13.38 -4.63
CA GLY A 55 -9.16 13.22 -3.89
C GLY A 55 -9.17 12.10 -2.85
N MET A 56 -8.06 11.37 -2.69
CA MET A 56 -7.83 10.49 -1.56
C MET A 56 -6.83 11.14 -0.60
N ALA A 57 -7.06 10.97 0.71
CA ALA A 57 -6.18 11.51 1.73
C ALA A 57 -5.03 10.53 1.98
N TYR A 58 -3.80 10.98 1.70
CA TYR A 58 -2.59 10.21 1.93
C TYR A 58 -1.61 10.99 2.81
N PRO A 59 -0.79 10.30 3.60
CA PRO A 59 0.41 10.91 4.15
C PRO A 59 1.35 11.40 3.04
N GLU A 60 2.16 12.41 3.35
CA GLU A 60 3.06 13.07 2.38
C GLU A 60 4.15 12.14 1.81
N THR A 61 4.47 11.06 2.51
CA THR A 61 5.52 10.12 2.13
C THR A 61 5.08 8.69 2.36
N LEU A 62 5.71 7.77 1.63
CA LEU A 62 5.53 6.34 1.78
C LEU A 62 5.93 5.89 3.19
N ALA A 63 7.03 6.41 3.74
CA ALA A 63 7.45 6.12 5.11
C ALA A 63 6.38 6.48 6.16
N LYS A 64 5.70 7.61 6.00
CA LYS A 64 4.58 8.00 6.88
C LYS A 64 3.35 7.12 6.66
N ALA A 65 3.06 6.72 5.42
CA ALA A 65 1.96 5.79 5.12
C ALA A 65 2.15 4.44 5.82
N CYS A 66 3.38 3.93 5.83
CA CYS A 66 3.78 2.66 6.45
C CYS A 66 3.85 2.69 7.98
N ALA A 67 3.66 3.84 8.64
CA ALA A 67 3.75 3.94 10.10
C ALA A 67 2.71 3.06 10.81
N GLY A 68 3.17 2.06 11.56
CA GLY A 68 2.32 1.09 12.23
C GLY A 68 1.70 0.03 11.30
N ALA A 69 2.11 -0.05 10.03
CA ALA A 69 1.64 -1.08 9.11
C ALA A 69 2.33 -2.43 9.35
N ASP A 70 1.68 -3.52 8.98
CA ASP A 70 2.21 -4.89 9.08
C ASP A 70 2.49 -5.49 7.71
N CYS A 71 1.84 -4.95 6.68
CA CYS A 71 2.02 -5.43 5.33
C CYS A 71 1.90 -4.28 4.33
N LEU A 72 2.88 -4.22 3.43
CA LEU A 72 2.85 -3.41 2.23
C LEU A 72 2.46 -4.30 1.06
N VAL A 73 1.44 -3.92 0.31
CA VAL A 73 0.97 -4.65 -0.88
C VAL A 73 1.14 -3.76 -2.09
N MET A 74 2.01 -4.15 -3.02
CA MET A 74 2.23 -3.43 -4.26
C MET A 74 1.20 -3.86 -5.31
N LEU A 75 0.31 -2.94 -5.67
CA LEU A 75 -0.73 -3.16 -6.69
C LEU A 75 -0.38 -2.43 -7.99
N VAL A 76 0.21 -1.24 -7.91
CA VAL A 76 0.68 -0.47 -9.07
C VAL A 76 2.06 0.13 -8.81
N GLU A 77 3.01 -0.16 -9.70
CA GLU A 77 4.40 0.26 -9.58
C GLU A 77 4.67 1.60 -10.28
N HIS A 78 4.25 2.70 -9.67
CA HIS A 78 4.65 4.03 -10.12
C HIS A 78 6.15 4.22 -9.94
N ALA A 79 6.84 4.74 -10.96
CA ALA A 79 8.30 4.89 -10.92
C ALA A 79 8.76 5.76 -9.73
N GLY A 80 8.01 6.83 -9.43
CA GLY A 80 8.28 7.71 -8.29
C GLY A 80 8.13 6.99 -6.93
N VAL A 81 7.13 6.12 -6.79
CA VAL A 81 6.89 5.37 -5.56
C VAL A 81 7.93 4.26 -5.37
N MET A 82 8.36 3.62 -6.46
CA MET A 82 9.44 2.64 -6.43
C MET A 82 10.77 3.29 -6.01
N ALA A 83 11.10 4.44 -6.57
CA ALA A 83 12.28 5.21 -6.17
C ALA A 83 12.21 5.66 -4.71
N GLU A 84 11.03 6.09 -4.24
CA GLU A 84 10.80 6.44 -2.84
C GLU A 84 10.99 5.23 -1.90
N LEU A 85 10.42 4.08 -2.25
CA LEU A 85 10.56 2.83 -1.50
C LEU A 85 12.03 2.42 -1.36
N GLU A 86 12.81 2.49 -2.44
CA GLU A 86 14.23 2.15 -2.42
C GLU A 86 15.03 3.14 -1.58
N ALA A 87 14.80 4.45 -1.77
CA ALA A 87 15.52 5.49 -1.06
C ALA A 87 15.22 5.52 0.45
N GLN A 88 13.97 5.22 0.84
CA GLN A 88 13.50 5.30 2.23
C GLN A 88 13.37 3.92 2.90
N ARG A 89 13.87 2.84 2.28
CA ARG A 89 13.65 1.47 2.77
C ARG A 89 13.97 1.29 4.27
N PRO A 90 15.11 1.78 4.81
CA PRO A 90 15.42 1.64 6.23
C PRO A 90 14.46 2.40 7.16
N GLU A 91 13.85 3.50 6.71
CA GLU A 91 12.85 4.23 7.48
C GLU A 91 11.49 3.52 7.43
N ILE A 92 11.08 3.05 6.27
CA ILE A 92 9.85 2.27 6.08
C ILE A 92 9.87 1.03 6.98
N ASP A 93 10.95 0.25 6.94
CA ASP A 93 11.06 -0.98 7.75
C ASP A 93 11.02 -0.68 9.26
N ARG A 94 11.54 0.47 9.71
CA ARG A 94 11.47 0.90 11.12
C ARG A 94 10.09 1.39 11.54
N ASN A 95 9.35 1.98 10.61
CA ASN A 95 8.02 2.52 10.86
C ASN A 95 6.94 1.42 10.88
N MET A 96 7.18 0.28 10.21
CA MET A 96 6.27 -0.86 10.21
C MET A 96 6.37 -1.69 11.50
N ARG A 97 5.24 -2.24 11.96
CA ARG A 97 5.19 -3.22 13.05
C ARG A 97 5.79 -4.55 12.63
N THR A 98 5.49 -4.97 11.40
CA THR A 98 6.12 -6.11 10.71
C THR A 98 6.41 -5.72 9.27
N ALA A 99 7.63 -5.96 8.78
CA ALA A 99 8.03 -5.55 7.44
C ALA A 99 7.71 -6.60 6.36
N GLN A 100 6.43 -6.95 6.18
CA GLN A 100 6.01 -7.85 5.10
C GLN A 100 5.72 -7.06 3.82
N VAL A 101 6.44 -7.33 2.74
CA VAL A 101 6.23 -6.67 1.44
C VAL A 101 5.81 -7.70 0.41
N LEU A 102 4.60 -7.55 -0.13
CA LEU A 102 4.05 -8.40 -1.18
C LEU A 102 4.08 -7.66 -2.52
N ARG A 103 4.67 -8.32 -3.52
CA ARG A 103 4.67 -7.91 -4.93
C ARG A 103 4.21 -9.11 -5.75
N PHE A 104 3.42 -8.88 -6.79
CA PHE A 104 2.81 -9.92 -7.63
C PHE A 104 3.20 -9.73 -9.09
#